data_AF-A0A494X804-F1
#
_entry.id   AF-A0A494X804-F1
#
_cell.length_a   1.000
_cell.length_b   1.000
_cell.length_c   1.000
_cell.angle_alpha   90.00
_cell.angle_beta   90.00
_cell.angle_gamma   90.00
#
_symmetry.space_group_name_H-M   'P 1'
#
loop_
_entity.id
_entity.type
_entity.pdbx_description
1 polymer ?
#
loop_
_entity_poly.entity_id
_entity_poly.type
_entity_poly.pdbx_seq_one_letter_code
_entity_poly.pdbx_strand_id
1 'polypeptide(L)'
;MGRLFTGIILCSAAMCAHADSATDVSPICTTVTHERTSDALLSRGAFCHKSDSFEYVVRGDQNNEVGRLGIEAYAYSDNPSNQLEWPLKFRFRAQAISGSPGGVAIKPVVECGSTCTVAPNAGIPLVIGGLSGEVLVTLTPNMGTDNPLLIRPSIEYLVVKTGESFEDGPSKDRYSGKGYIPEIRCDVGLAKSGTQGCVYPNAPAVLRTIKASNPDVDESAIHIREAQAAGRPGKLVLRGDGTIFPDTDKSSSLTRTRDADWRRENRSKSKKQCVAKYGSVTGQCTFTGDPDETPSDCDCDEYPFAATQEGADKNEVPVKRIDASDNRRAGAFLGNFYLNQRVLDGDSFYVDVDSQ
;
A
#
# COMPACT_ATOMS: atom_id res chain seq x y z
N MET A 1 -5.28 47.20 42.92
CA MET A 1 -5.28 47.06 41.45
C MET A 1 -4.29 45.97 41.08
N GLY A 2 -4.79 44.75 40.88
CA GLY A 2 -3.98 43.56 40.62
C GLY A 2 -3.46 43.53 39.18
N ARG A 3 -2.19 43.16 39.01
CA ARG A 3 -1.60 42.81 37.72
C ARG A 3 -1.75 41.30 37.53
N LEU A 4 -2.64 40.89 36.63
CA LEU A 4 -2.71 39.51 36.16
C LEU A 4 -1.49 39.23 35.28
N PHE A 5 -0.70 38.24 35.67
CA PHE A 5 0.23 37.55 34.79
C PHE A 5 -0.58 36.59 33.91
N THR A 6 -0.63 36.85 32.61
CA THR A 6 -1.14 35.87 31.63
C THR A 6 0.05 35.26 30.93
N GLY A 7 0.61 34.21 31.53
CA GLY A 7 1.55 33.33 30.87
C GLY A 7 0.80 32.44 29.88
N ILE A 8 0.95 32.68 28.59
CA ILE A 8 0.52 31.74 27.56
C ILE A 8 1.58 30.64 27.51
N ILE A 9 1.28 29.51 28.13
CA ILE A 9 1.99 28.25 27.88
C ILE A 9 1.52 27.79 26.50
N LEU A 10 2.30 28.09 25.46
CA LEU A 10 2.20 27.37 24.20
C LEU A 10 2.69 25.95 24.45
N CYS A 11 1.76 25.03 24.69
CA CYS A 11 2.02 23.61 24.57
C CYS A 11 2.14 23.33 23.06
N SER A 12 3.34 23.52 22.50
CA SER A 12 3.68 22.95 21.21
C SER A 12 3.63 21.43 21.36
N ALA A 13 2.49 20.84 21.02
CA ALA A 13 2.44 19.42 20.68
C ALA A 13 3.36 19.27 19.46
N ALA A 14 4.59 18.84 19.71
CA ALA A 14 5.42 18.28 18.67
C ALA A 14 4.60 17.12 18.09
N MET A 15 4.03 17.33 16.90
CA MET A 15 3.59 16.23 16.07
C MET A 15 4.88 15.45 15.77
N CYS A 16 5.12 14.38 16.53
CA CYS A 16 6.20 13.45 16.22
C CYS A 16 5.90 12.91 14.81
N ALA A 17 6.67 13.36 13.83
CA ALA A 17 6.81 12.62 12.60
C ALA A 17 7.43 11.27 12.99
N HIS A 18 6.59 10.26 13.15
CA HIS A 18 6.92 8.97 13.79
C HIS A 18 7.76 8.03 12.92
N ALA A 19 8.31 8.53 11.81
CA ALA A 19 8.99 7.70 10.83
C ALA A 19 10.40 8.19 10.54
N ASP A 20 11.36 7.34 10.86
CA ASP A 20 12.70 7.42 10.29
C ASP A 20 12.65 7.04 8.80
N SER A 21 13.72 7.31 8.06
CA SER A 21 13.91 6.79 6.68
C SER A 21 15.06 5.79 6.66
N ALA A 22 15.00 4.78 5.80
CA ALA A 22 16.05 3.77 5.61
C ALA A 22 16.36 3.55 4.11
N THR A 23 16.50 4.64 3.35
CA THR A 23 16.74 4.57 1.90
C THR A 23 18.09 3.97 1.52
N ASP A 24 19.05 3.93 2.46
CA ASP A 24 20.31 3.20 2.33
C ASP A 24 20.13 1.68 2.41
N VAL A 25 19.05 1.23 3.08
CA VAL A 25 18.65 -0.18 3.13
C VAL A 25 17.95 -0.58 1.84
N SER A 26 16.94 0.19 1.44
CA SER A 26 16.24 0.04 0.18
C SER A 26 15.59 1.36 -0.23
N PRO A 27 15.63 1.77 -1.52
CA PRO A 27 15.03 3.02 -1.98
C PRO A 27 13.54 3.18 -1.66
N ILE A 28 12.81 2.07 -1.48
CA ILE A 28 11.39 2.11 -1.12
C ILE A 28 11.14 2.49 0.35
N CYS A 29 12.13 2.29 1.23
CA CYS A 29 12.01 2.57 2.66
C CYS A 29 12.19 4.07 2.95
N THR A 30 11.42 4.92 2.28
CA THR A 30 11.38 6.38 2.53
C THR A 30 10.85 6.70 3.93
N THR A 31 10.06 5.78 4.47
CA THR A 31 9.41 5.82 5.78
C THR A 31 9.58 4.44 6.40
N VAL A 32 10.05 4.36 7.64
CA VAL A 32 10.13 3.13 8.42
C VAL A 32 9.55 3.35 9.80
N THR A 33 8.91 2.31 10.33
CA THR A 33 8.41 2.29 11.71
C THR A 33 9.02 1.12 12.47
N HIS A 34 9.16 1.34 13.77
CA HIS A 34 9.50 0.31 14.75
C HIS A 34 8.27 -0.46 15.21
N GLU A 35 7.10 0.16 15.12
CA GLU A 35 5.85 -0.41 15.54
C GLU A 35 5.43 -1.57 14.64
N ARG A 36 4.90 -2.62 15.25
CA ARG A 36 4.46 -3.84 14.56
C ARG A 36 3.00 -3.69 14.13
N THR A 37 2.71 -2.60 13.43
CA THR A 37 1.38 -2.16 13.02
C THR A 37 1.33 -1.93 11.52
N SER A 38 0.13 -1.68 11.01
CA SER A 38 -0.09 -1.37 9.60
C SER A 38 0.60 -0.09 9.13
N ASP A 39 1.16 0.71 10.03
CA ASP A 39 1.89 1.95 9.72
C ASP A 39 3.20 1.68 8.96
N ALA A 40 3.67 0.43 8.94
CA ALA A 40 4.76 -0.01 8.08
C ALA A 40 4.40 -0.07 6.59
N LEU A 41 3.10 0.02 6.23
CA LEU A 41 2.65 -0.08 4.84
C LEU A 41 2.97 1.19 4.05
N LEU A 42 3.49 0.99 2.84
CA LEU A 42 3.80 2.06 1.87
C LEU A 42 2.85 2.04 0.68
N SER A 43 2.31 0.87 0.34
CA SER A 43 1.23 0.69 -0.64
C SER A 43 0.62 -0.71 -0.48
N ARG A 44 -0.33 -1.07 -1.36
CA ARG A 44 -0.84 -2.46 -1.44
C ARG A 44 0.19 -3.48 -1.94
N GLY A 45 1.33 -3.03 -2.47
CA GLY A 45 2.44 -3.88 -2.89
C GLY A 45 3.69 -3.77 -2.01
N ALA A 46 3.75 -2.79 -1.11
CA ALA A 46 4.98 -2.43 -0.43
C ALA A 46 4.80 -2.10 1.05
N PHE A 47 5.80 -2.46 1.84
CA PHE A 47 5.95 -2.11 3.24
C PHE A 47 7.43 -1.98 3.61
N CYS A 48 7.72 -1.28 4.71
CA CYS A 48 9.05 -1.31 5.31
C CYS A 48 8.94 -1.21 6.84
N HIS A 49 9.50 -2.22 7.52
CA HIS A 49 9.58 -2.32 8.98
C HIS A 49 11.03 -2.39 9.42
N LYS A 50 11.34 -1.71 10.53
CA LYS A 50 12.64 -1.77 11.21
C LYS A 50 12.43 -2.33 12.61
N SER A 51 13.22 -3.31 13.04
CA SER A 51 13.16 -3.80 14.43
C SER A 51 13.86 -2.83 15.38
N ASP A 52 13.48 -2.87 16.65
CA ASP A 52 14.39 -2.45 17.71
C ASP A 52 15.66 -3.29 17.69
N SER A 53 16.79 -2.71 18.10
CA SER A 53 18.05 -3.43 18.23
C SER A 53 17.90 -4.57 19.26
N PHE A 54 18.34 -5.77 18.90
CA PHE A 54 18.44 -6.91 19.81
C PHE A 54 19.89 -7.41 19.92
N GLU A 55 20.27 -7.88 21.10
CA GLU A 55 21.66 -8.22 21.41
C GLU A 55 21.94 -9.71 21.24
N TYR A 56 23.05 -10.04 20.59
CA TYR A 56 23.62 -11.38 20.50
C TYR A 56 24.97 -11.46 21.20
N VAL A 57 25.14 -12.48 22.05
CA VAL A 57 26.37 -12.71 22.81
C VAL A 57 27.24 -13.71 22.05
N VAL A 58 28.38 -13.25 21.54
CA VAL A 58 29.36 -14.10 20.87
C VAL A 58 30.24 -14.77 21.93
N ARG A 59 30.18 -16.09 22.02
CA ARG A 59 30.99 -16.88 22.96
C ARG A 59 32.15 -17.57 22.25
N GLY A 60 33.32 -17.65 22.86
CA GLY A 60 34.46 -18.42 22.37
C GLY A 60 34.29 -19.92 22.58
N ASP A 61 35.27 -20.70 22.16
CA ASP A 61 35.22 -22.18 22.23
C ASP A 61 35.22 -22.69 23.68
N GLN A 62 35.72 -21.88 24.62
CA GLN A 62 35.69 -22.17 26.06
C GLN A 62 34.44 -21.60 26.75
N ASN A 63 33.40 -21.24 25.99
CA ASN A 63 32.13 -20.66 26.47
C ASN A 63 32.26 -19.27 27.15
N ASN A 64 33.44 -18.65 27.07
CA ASN A 64 33.70 -17.29 27.53
C ASN A 64 33.12 -16.26 26.55
N GLU A 65 32.66 -15.11 27.05
CA GLU A 65 32.18 -14.02 26.19
C GLU A 65 33.35 -13.36 25.44
N VAL A 66 33.24 -13.26 24.12
CA VAL A 66 34.22 -12.64 23.21
C VAL A 66 33.74 -11.26 22.74
N GLY A 67 32.42 -11.05 22.70
CA GLY A 67 31.82 -9.75 22.42
C GLY A 67 30.30 -9.80 22.36
N ARG A 68 29.69 -8.61 22.22
CA ARG A 68 28.25 -8.43 22.07
C ARG A 68 27.94 -7.65 20.80
N LEU A 69 26.92 -8.11 20.09
CA LEU A 69 26.45 -7.51 18.85
C LEU A 69 25.04 -6.97 19.01
N GLY A 70 24.83 -5.70 18.69
CA GLY A 70 23.49 -5.15 18.47
C GLY A 70 23.09 -5.38 17.02
N ILE A 71 21.88 -5.89 16.80
CA ILE A 71 21.34 -6.22 15.49
C ILE A 71 20.02 -5.49 15.29
N GLU A 72 19.93 -4.67 14.24
CA GLU A 72 18.67 -4.15 13.71
C GLU A 72 18.31 -4.93 12.45
N ALA A 73 17.08 -5.43 12.39
CA ALA A 73 16.55 -6.13 11.23
C ALA A 73 15.58 -5.24 10.45
N TYR A 74 15.71 -5.24 9.13
CA TYR A 74 14.83 -4.54 8.21
C TYR A 74 14.07 -5.56 7.40
N ALA A 75 12.75 -5.48 7.39
CA ALA A 75 11.85 -6.32 6.59
C ALA A 75 11.05 -5.43 5.64
N TYR A 76 11.08 -5.73 4.34
CA TYR A 76 10.42 -4.90 3.35
C TYR A 76 9.99 -5.71 2.13
N SER A 77 9.11 -5.13 1.32
CA SER A 77 8.75 -5.66 0.00
C SER A 77 8.31 -4.55 -0.94
N ASP A 78 8.39 -4.84 -2.23
CA ASP A 78 8.05 -3.97 -3.36
C ASP A 78 7.47 -4.83 -4.48
N ASN A 79 6.34 -5.47 -4.21
CA ASN A 79 5.85 -6.59 -4.99
C ASN A 79 5.04 -6.15 -6.22
N PRO A 80 5.24 -6.83 -7.37
CA PRO A 80 4.47 -6.55 -8.57
C PRO A 80 3.01 -6.95 -8.38
N SER A 81 2.11 -6.19 -8.98
CA SER A 81 0.70 -6.56 -9.02
C SER A 81 0.49 -7.85 -9.82
N ASN A 82 -0.54 -8.61 -9.46
CA ASN A 82 -1.04 -9.77 -10.20
C ASN A 82 -0.14 -11.02 -10.23
N GLN A 83 0.73 -11.17 -9.22
CA GLN A 83 1.46 -12.42 -8.97
C GLN A 83 1.02 -13.03 -7.64
N LEU A 84 0.98 -14.37 -7.59
CA LEU A 84 0.71 -15.10 -6.34
C LEU A 84 1.98 -15.20 -5.49
N GLU A 85 3.15 -15.32 -6.10
CA GLU A 85 4.42 -15.29 -5.39
C GLU A 85 4.62 -13.91 -4.74
N TRP A 86 4.91 -13.92 -3.45
CA TRP A 86 5.06 -12.72 -2.64
C TRP A 86 6.45 -12.66 -2.00
N PRO A 87 7.42 -12.03 -2.68
CA PRO A 87 8.75 -11.87 -2.13
C PRO A 87 8.77 -10.93 -0.93
N LEU A 88 9.55 -11.33 0.07
CA LEU A 88 9.92 -10.56 1.26
C LEU A 88 11.44 -10.41 1.26
N LYS A 89 11.92 -9.22 1.53
CA LYS A 89 13.34 -8.89 1.53
C LYS A 89 13.79 -8.50 2.93
N PHE A 90 14.99 -8.92 3.30
CA PHE A 90 15.58 -8.66 4.60
C PHE A 90 17.00 -8.16 4.49
N ARG A 91 17.35 -7.17 5.31
CA ARG A 91 18.72 -6.73 5.54
C ARG A 91 18.92 -6.47 7.02
N PHE A 92 20.17 -6.56 7.45
CA PHE A 92 20.53 -6.51 8.87
C PHE A 92 21.68 -5.55 9.09
N ARG A 93 21.52 -4.63 10.03
CA ARG A 93 22.60 -3.77 10.50
C ARG A 93 23.15 -4.35 11.79
N ALA A 94 24.46 -4.54 11.84
CA ALA A 94 25.14 -5.16 12.97
C ALA A 94 26.19 -4.21 13.52
N GLN A 95 26.18 -3.96 14.83
CA GLN A 95 27.14 -3.07 15.50
C GLN A 95 27.73 -3.74 16.74
N ALA A 96 29.06 -3.72 16.86
CA ALA A 96 29.72 -4.19 18.07
C ALA A 96 29.36 -3.28 19.25
N ILE A 97 28.78 -3.86 20.29
CA ILE A 97 28.48 -3.19 21.56
C ILE A 97 29.71 -3.28 22.48
N SER A 98 30.34 -4.46 22.52
CA SER A 98 31.54 -4.71 23.32
C SER A 98 32.39 -5.82 22.71
N GLY A 99 33.68 -5.82 23.05
CA GLY A 99 34.62 -6.84 22.61
C GLY A 99 34.89 -6.81 21.10
N SER A 100 35.16 -7.98 20.53
CA SER A 100 35.41 -8.14 19.08
C SER A 100 34.49 -9.22 18.51
N PRO A 101 33.16 -8.96 18.46
CA PRO A 101 32.19 -9.92 17.95
C PRO A 101 32.39 -10.05 16.44
N GLY A 102 32.72 -11.25 15.96
CA GLY A 102 32.94 -11.55 14.55
C GLY A 102 32.47 -12.95 14.19
N GLY A 103 32.31 -13.22 12.90
CA GLY A 103 31.88 -14.53 12.41
C GLY A 103 30.47 -14.89 12.88
N VAL A 104 29.50 -14.00 12.67
CA VAL A 104 28.09 -14.22 13.02
C VAL A 104 27.26 -14.25 11.74
N ALA A 105 26.27 -15.12 11.68
CA ALA A 105 25.27 -15.21 10.62
C ALA A 105 23.86 -15.14 11.20
N ILE A 106 22.92 -14.61 10.41
CA ILE A 106 21.52 -14.46 10.78
C ILE A 106 20.62 -15.04 9.70
N LYS A 107 19.50 -15.65 10.10
CA LYS A 107 18.48 -16.21 9.20
C LYS A 107 17.12 -15.66 9.61
N PRO A 108 16.40 -14.93 8.74
CA PRO A 108 14.98 -14.73 8.92
C PRO A 108 14.26 -16.06 8.69
N VAL A 109 13.43 -16.46 9.63
CA VAL A 109 12.52 -17.60 9.50
C VAL A 109 11.13 -17.05 9.41
N VAL A 110 10.52 -17.17 8.24
CA VAL A 110 9.14 -16.76 7.97
C VAL A 110 8.25 -17.98 7.98
N GLU A 111 7.13 -17.90 8.68
CA GLU A 111 6.12 -18.97 8.71
C GLU A 111 4.73 -18.42 8.40
N CYS A 112 3.91 -19.22 7.72
CA CYS A 112 2.53 -18.89 7.35
C CYS A 112 1.55 -20.07 7.56
N GLY A 113 1.97 -21.09 8.32
CA GLY A 113 1.22 -22.32 8.52
C GLY A 113 0.92 -23.05 7.19
N SER A 114 -0.24 -23.68 7.10
CA SER A 114 -0.69 -24.40 5.88
C SER A 114 -1.15 -23.48 4.75
N THR A 115 -1.26 -22.17 4.99
CA THR A 115 -1.82 -21.22 4.00
C THR A 115 -0.84 -20.87 2.88
N CYS A 116 0.45 -21.12 3.06
CA CYS A 116 1.45 -20.85 2.04
C CYS A 116 2.66 -21.79 2.16
N THR A 117 3.50 -21.78 1.13
CA THR A 117 4.85 -22.35 1.17
C THR A 117 5.86 -21.21 1.24
N VAL A 118 6.98 -21.45 1.93
CA VAL A 118 8.03 -20.45 2.16
C VAL A 118 9.34 -20.97 1.61
N ALA A 119 9.96 -20.23 0.67
CA ALA A 119 11.27 -20.59 0.13
C ALA A 119 12.02 -19.40 -0.48
N PRO A 120 13.36 -19.37 -0.43
CA PRO A 120 14.23 -20.15 0.45
C PRO A 120 14.26 -19.56 1.85
N ASN A 121 14.51 -20.39 2.87
CA ASN A 121 14.87 -19.92 4.21
C ASN A 121 16.41 -19.98 4.34
N ALA A 122 17.09 -19.00 3.76
CA ALA A 122 18.55 -18.90 3.78
C ALA A 122 19.04 -17.87 4.82
N GLY A 123 20.18 -18.18 5.44
CA GLY A 123 20.88 -17.23 6.31
C GLY A 123 21.94 -16.43 5.55
N ILE A 124 22.40 -15.34 6.16
CA ILE A 124 23.44 -14.47 5.62
C ILE A 124 24.46 -14.12 6.72
N PRO A 125 25.77 -14.03 6.39
CA PRO A 125 26.75 -13.47 7.33
C PRO A 125 26.45 -11.99 7.61
N LEU A 126 26.67 -11.59 8.87
CA LEU A 126 26.58 -10.20 9.28
C LEU A 126 27.88 -9.45 8.99
N VAL A 127 27.74 -8.17 8.63
CA VAL A 127 28.87 -7.25 8.45
C VAL A 127 28.92 -6.33 9.66
N ILE A 128 29.91 -6.52 10.52
CA ILE A 128 30.06 -5.75 11.76
C ILE A 128 30.41 -4.30 11.42
N GLY A 129 29.64 -3.34 11.94
CA GLY A 129 29.73 -1.93 11.60
C GLY A 129 29.09 -1.57 10.26
N GLY A 130 28.34 -2.49 9.65
CA GLY A 130 27.76 -2.31 8.32
C GLY A 130 26.39 -2.96 8.14
N LEU A 131 25.95 -2.94 6.88
CA LEU A 131 24.69 -3.50 6.43
C LEU A 131 24.97 -4.81 5.67
N SER A 132 24.19 -5.86 5.98
CA SER A 132 24.30 -7.13 5.27
C SER A 132 23.94 -7.01 3.78
N GLY A 133 24.23 -8.06 3.02
CA GLY A 133 23.53 -8.30 1.75
C GLY A 133 22.02 -8.50 1.97
N GLU A 134 21.27 -8.54 0.87
CA GLU A 134 19.83 -8.78 0.89
C GLU A 134 19.52 -10.28 0.94
N VAL A 135 18.60 -10.68 1.81
CA VAL A 135 18.01 -12.03 1.85
C VAL A 135 16.61 -11.95 1.27
N LEU A 136 16.32 -12.83 0.32
CA LEU A 136 15.00 -12.97 -0.30
C LEU A 136 14.30 -14.23 0.22
N VAL A 137 13.09 -14.06 0.74
CA VAL A 137 12.19 -15.15 1.13
C VAL A 137 10.88 -14.97 0.38
N THR A 138 10.48 -15.95 -0.43
CA THR A 138 9.23 -15.91 -1.18
C THR A 138 8.15 -16.71 -0.46
N LEU A 139 6.99 -16.08 -0.26
CA LEU A 139 5.77 -16.74 0.16
C LEU A 139 4.95 -17.09 -1.09
N THR A 140 4.59 -18.36 -1.25
CA THR A 140 3.71 -18.80 -2.33
C THR A 140 2.41 -19.33 -1.72
N PRO A 141 1.26 -18.67 -1.94
CA PRO A 141 -0.01 -19.06 -1.36
C PRO A 141 -0.44 -20.45 -1.83
N ASN A 142 -0.92 -21.26 -0.90
CA ASN A 142 -1.58 -22.53 -1.20
C ASN A 142 -3.03 -22.24 -1.55
N MET A 143 -3.27 -21.75 -2.76
CA MET A 143 -4.63 -21.44 -3.23
C MET A 143 -5.46 -22.73 -3.26
N GLY A 144 -6.55 -22.74 -2.48
CA GLY A 144 -7.50 -23.85 -2.38
C GLY A 144 -8.93 -23.36 -2.61
N THR A 145 -9.88 -23.85 -1.81
CA THR A 145 -11.26 -23.34 -1.80
C THR A 145 -11.37 -21.95 -1.18
N ASP A 146 -10.40 -21.58 -0.34
CA ASP A 146 -10.34 -20.26 0.29
C ASP A 146 -9.93 -19.21 -0.74
N ASN A 147 -10.89 -18.37 -1.14
CA ASN A 147 -10.70 -17.31 -2.11
C ASN A 147 -11.70 -16.16 -1.79
N PRO A 148 -11.24 -15.01 -1.28
CA PRO A 148 -9.84 -14.64 -1.09
C PRO A 148 -9.17 -15.43 0.06
N LEU A 149 -7.87 -15.69 -0.07
CA LEU A 149 -7.04 -16.29 0.96
C LEU A 149 -6.32 -15.20 1.75
N LEU A 150 -6.42 -15.24 3.09
CA LEU A 150 -5.64 -14.38 3.99
C LEU A 150 -4.46 -15.17 4.55
N ILE A 151 -3.29 -14.55 4.50
CA ILE A 151 -2.03 -15.08 5.00
C ILE A 151 -1.53 -14.11 6.07
N ARG A 152 -1.18 -14.65 7.24
CA ARG A 152 -0.66 -13.87 8.38
C ARG A 152 0.74 -14.38 8.72
N PRO A 153 1.78 -13.92 8.01
CA PRO A 153 3.12 -14.43 8.24
C PRO A 153 3.63 -14.00 9.62
N SER A 154 4.32 -14.91 10.30
CA SER A 154 5.18 -14.57 11.44
C SER A 154 6.64 -14.54 10.98
N ILE A 155 7.46 -13.83 11.74
CA ILE A 155 8.91 -13.82 11.53
C ILE A 155 9.65 -13.94 12.86
N GLU A 156 10.67 -14.79 12.85
CA GLU A 156 11.70 -14.84 13.87
C GLU A 156 13.09 -14.75 13.23
N TYR A 157 14.07 -14.33 14.02
CA TYR A 157 15.46 -14.30 13.59
C TYR A 157 16.26 -15.34 14.37
N LEU A 158 16.95 -16.21 13.65
CA LEU A 158 17.92 -17.15 14.22
C LEU A 158 19.31 -16.60 13.99
N VAL A 159 20.13 -16.56 15.04
CA VAL A 159 21.52 -16.07 14.98
C VAL A 159 22.47 -17.16 15.42
N VAL A 160 23.53 -17.39 14.66
CA VAL A 160 24.56 -18.40 14.91
C VAL A 160 25.94 -17.85 14.57
N LYS A 161 27.00 -18.52 15.01
CA LYS A 161 28.33 -18.35 14.43
C LYS A 161 28.36 -18.81 12.98
N THR A 162 29.09 -18.09 12.13
CA THR A 162 29.25 -18.43 10.72
C THR A 162 29.80 -19.86 10.55
N GLY A 163 29.13 -20.65 9.71
CA GLY A 163 29.46 -22.05 9.47
C GLY A 163 28.68 -23.05 10.33
N GLU A 164 28.01 -22.59 11.40
CA GLU A 164 27.12 -23.44 12.18
C GLU A 164 25.72 -23.57 11.56
N SER A 165 25.03 -24.65 11.92
CA SER A 165 23.64 -24.92 11.52
C SER A 165 22.68 -23.97 12.23
N PHE A 166 21.74 -23.38 11.48
CA PHE A 166 20.63 -22.61 12.06
C PHE A 166 19.59 -23.50 12.77
N GLU A 167 19.62 -24.82 12.56
CA GLU A 167 18.62 -25.73 13.14
C GLU A 167 19.05 -26.22 14.53
N ASP A 168 20.33 -26.55 14.69
CA ASP A 168 20.87 -27.23 15.88
C ASP A 168 22.30 -26.78 16.27
N GLY A 169 22.79 -25.68 15.69
CA GLY A 169 24.10 -25.12 16.01
C GLY A 169 24.23 -24.74 17.51
N PRO A 170 25.39 -25.01 18.14
CA PRO A 170 25.58 -24.78 19.58
C PRO A 170 25.53 -23.30 19.97
N SER A 171 25.80 -22.38 19.04
CA SER A 171 25.72 -20.94 19.28
C SER A 171 24.37 -20.31 18.94
N LYS A 172 23.38 -21.13 18.57
CA LYS A 172 22.06 -20.67 18.13
C LYS A 172 21.33 -19.90 19.22
N ASP A 173 20.89 -18.70 18.87
CA ASP A 173 19.92 -17.94 19.65
C ASP A 173 18.71 -17.55 18.78
N ARG A 174 17.55 -17.35 19.43
CA ARG A 174 16.26 -17.10 18.77
C ARG A 174 15.67 -15.78 19.24
N TYR A 175 15.31 -14.94 18.28
CA TYR A 175 14.67 -13.65 18.51
C TYR A 175 13.29 -13.60 17.89
N SER A 176 12.29 -14.00 18.66
CA SER A 176 10.88 -13.92 18.26
C SER A 176 10.29 -12.55 18.60
N GLY A 177 9.31 -12.10 17.82
CA GLY A 177 8.58 -10.86 18.09
C GLY A 177 9.34 -9.57 17.80
N LYS A 178 10.50 -9.65 17.12
CA LYS A 178 11.31 -8.49 16.72
C LYS A 178 10.93 -7.92 15.36
N GLY A 179 10.44 -8.76 14.44
CA GLY A 179 10.01 -8.32 13.11
C GLY A 179 8.49 -8.20 12.99
N TYR A 180 8.06 -7.58 11.90
CA TYR A 180 6.67 -7.51 11.48
C TYR A 180 6.56 -7.72 9.97
N ILE A 181 5.60 -8.54 9.57
CA ILE A 181 5.16 -8.70 8.18
C ILE A 181 3.66 -8.43 8.17
N PRO A 182 3.16 -7.48 7.37
CA PRO A 182 1.72 -7.21 7.31
C PRO A 182 0.94 -8.42 6.77
N GLU A 183 -0.35 -8.48 7.08
CA GLU A 183 -1.27 -9.47 6.51
C GLU A 183 -1.30 -9.36 4.98
N ILE A 184 -1.27 -10.48 4.28
CA ILE A 184 -1.32 -10.56 2.81
C ILE A 184 -2.64 -11.20 2.43
N ARG A 185 -3.34 -10.62 1.44
CA ARG A 185 -4.53 -11.21 0.84
C ARG A 185 -4.25 -11.59 -0.60
N CYS A 186 -4.48 -12.84 -0.96
CA CYS A 186 -4.39 -13.33 -2.32
C CYS A 186 -5.77 -13.69 -2.85
N ASP A 187 -6.03 -13.47 -4.14
CA ASP A 187 -7.27 -13.87 -4.77
C ASP A 187 -7.07 -14.30 -6.23
N VAL A 188 -7.96 -15.19 -6.68
CA VAL A 188 -8.03 -15.68 -8.07
C VAL A 188 -9.43 -15.37 -8.62
N GLY A 189 -9.50 -14.63 -9.72
CA GLY A 189 -10.74 -14.28 -10.41
C GLY A 189 -11.61 -13.20 -9.75
N LEU A 190 -11.27 -12.76 -8.52
CA LEU A 190 -12.13 -11.86 -7.73
C LEU A 190 -11.91 -10.38 -8.05
N ALA A 191 -10.68 -9.94 -8.36
CA ALA A 191 -10.48 -8.58 -8.88
C ALA A 191 -11.02 -8.43 -10.31
N LYS A 192 -10.71 -9.41 -11.16
CA LYS A 192 -11.16 -9.55 -12.55
C LYS A 192 -11.11 -11.03 -12.95
N SER A 193 -12.08 -11.49 -13.72
CA SER A 193 -12.11 -12.88 -14.22
C SER A 193 -10.80 -13.23 -14.95
N GLY A 194 -10.27 -14.43 -14.70
CA GLY A 194 -9.02 -14.91 -15.32
C GLY A 194 -7.74 -14.25 -14.80
N THR A 195 -7.78 -13.53 -13.69
CA THR A 195 -6.59 -12.88 -13.09
C THR A 195 -6.33 -13.39 -11.69
N GLN A 196 -5.12 -13.25 -11.19
CA GLN A 196 -4.75 -13.65 -9.84
C GLN A 196 -3.72 -12.70 -9.25
N GLY A 197 -3.59 -12.67 -7.93
CA GLY A 197 -2.44 -12.06 -7.27
C GLY A 197 -2.69 -11.73 -5.80
N CYS A 198 -1.67 -11.15 -5.16
CA CYS A 198 -1.71 -10.78 -3.75
C CYS A 198 -1.55 -9.27 -3.53
N VAL A 199 -1.99 -8.80 -2.37
CA VAL A 199 -1.89 -7.40 -1.90
C VAL A 199 -1.81 -7.36 -0.38
N TYR A 200 -1.28 -6.27 0.18
CA TYR A 200 -1.55 -5.88 1.57
C TYR A 200 -2.95 -5.25 1.65
N PRO A 201 -3.98 -5.97 2.17
CA PRO A 201 -5.37 -5.54 2.06
C PRO A 201 -5.66 -4.32 2.93
N ASN A 202 -4.88 -4.12 4.00
CA ASN A 202 -5.03 -2.99 4.92
C ASN A 202 -4.52 -1.67 4.32
N ALA A 203 -3.62 -1.71 3.32
CA ALA A 203 -3.21 -0.49 2.64
C ALA A 203 -4.37 0.04 1.78
N PRO A 204 -4.67 1.35 1.83
CA PRO A 204 -5.77 1.92 1.05
C PRO A 204 -5.51 1.75 -0.45
N ALA A 205 -6.53 1.37 -1.20
CA ALA A 205 -6.50 1.39 -2.66
C ALA A 205 -6.75 2.82 -3.15
N VAL A 206 -5.82 3.37 -3.95
CA VAL A 206 -5.93 4.75 -4.43
C VAL A 206 -5.63 4.80 -5.93
N LEU A 207 -6.61 5.25 -6.71
CA LEU A 207 -6.49 5.47 -8.13
C LEU A 207 -5.73 6.77 -8.38
N ARG A 208 -4.54 6.68 -8.98
CA ARG A 208 -3.65 7.82 -9.27
C ARG A 208 -3.33 8.00 -10.75
N THR A 209 -3.93 7.23 -11.64
CA THR A 209 -3.63 7.29 -13.08
C THR A 209 -4.51 8.27 -13.85
N ILE A 210 -5.64 8.69 -13.27
CA ILE A 210 -6.49 9.75 -13.80
C ILE A 210 -6.05 11.06 -13.14
N LYS A 211 -5.26 11.86 -13.86
CA LYS A 211 -4.67 13.11 -13.35
C LYS A 211 -4.93 14.23 -14.34
N ALA A 212 -5.16 15.44 -13.84
CA ALA A 212 -5.36 16.62 -14.69
C ALA A 212 -4.11 17.02 -15.49
N SER A 213 -2.93 16.50 -15.13
CA SER A 213 -1.68 16.69 -15.88
C SER A 213 -1.50 15.69 -17.02
N ASN A 214 -2.38 14.70 -17.15
CA ASN A 214 -2.32 13.71 -18.21
C ASN A 214 -3.36 14.06 -19.30
N PRO A 215 -2.95 14.58 -20.46
CA PRO A 215 -3.86 15.08 -21.51
C PRO A 215 -4.76 14.00 -22.13
N ASP A 216 -4.48 12.74 -21.80
CA ASP A 216 -5.26 11.59 -22.22
C ASP A 216 -6.53 11.35 -21.38
N VAL A 217 -6.62 11.97 -20.18
CA VAL A 217 -7.66 11.74 -19.16
C VAL A 217 -7.89 12.98 -18.27
N ASP A 218 -7.51 14.17 -18.73
CA ASP A 218 -7.53 15.40 -17.94
C ASP A 218 -8.95 15.95 -17.77
N GLU A 219 -9.83 15.82 -18.76
CA GLU A 219 -11.23 16.21 -18.64
C GLU A 219 -11.96 15.38 -17.58
N SER A 220 -11.75 14.06 -17.59
CA SER A 220 -12.22 13.16 -16.52
C SER A 220 -11.67 13.57 -15.15
N ALA A 221 -10.37 13.87 -15.07
CA ALA A 221 -9.75 14.28 -13.81
C ALA A 221 -10.31 15.60 -13.28
N ILE A 222 -10.56 16.57 -14.15
CA ILE A 222 -11.19 17.85 -13.81
C ILE A 222 -12.62 17.62 -13.32
N HIS A 223 -13.42 16.78 -13.99
CA HIS A 223 -14.77 16.46 -13.55
C HIS A 223 -14.79 15.81 -12.16
N ILE A 224 -13.90 14.84 -11.91
CA ILE A 224 -13.74 14.21 -10.60
C ILE A 224 -13.35 15.24 -9.54
N ARG A 225 -12.41 16.14 -9.83
CA ARG A 225 -11.98 17.21 -8.92
C ARG A 225 -13.16 18.13 -8.55
N GLU A 226 -13.92 18.59 -9.54
CA GLU A 226 -15.11 19.43 -9.35
C GLU A 226 -16.14 18.73 -8.47
N ALA A 227 -16.40 17.44 -8.73
CA ALA A 227 -17.33 16.64 -7.95
C ALA A 227 -16.86 16.45 -6.49
N GLN A 228 -15.58 16.15 -6.27
CA GLN A 228 -15.00 16.03 -4.93
C GLN A 228 -15.03 17.38 -4.18
N ALA A 229 -14.75 18.49 -4.86
CA ALA A 229 -14.87 19.83 -4.28
C ALA A 229 -16.32 20.18 -3.90
N ALA A 230 -17.30 19.63 -4.62
CA ALA A 230 -18.73 19.73 -4.29
C ALA A 230 -19.18 18.73 -3.20
N GLY A 231 -18.25 18.05 -2.52
CA GLY A 231 -18.53 17.15 -1.41
C GLY A 231 -18.90 15.72 -1.80
N ARG A 232 -18.64 15.29 -3.05
CA ARG A 232 -18.80 13.89 -3.44
C ARG A 232 -17.67 13.01 -2.86
N PRO A 233 -17.95 11.76 -2.51
CA PRO A 233 -16.97 10.86 -1.89
C PRO A 233 -15.84 10.50 -2.87
N GLY A 234 -14.78 9.90 -2.34
CA GLY A 234 -13.63 9.35 -3.06
C GLY A 234 -12.35 10.14 -2.91
N LYS A 235 -12.39 11.36 -2.36
CA LYS A 235 -11.19 12.15 -2.09
C LYS A 235 -10.37 11.53 -0.96
N LEU A 236 -9.07 11.34 -1.20
CA LEU A 236 -8.12 10.95 -0.17
C LEU A 236 -7.57 12.19 0.55
N VAL A 237 -7.70 12.22 1.86
CA VAL A 237 -6.97 13.14 2.74
C VAL A 237 -6.17 12.29 3.72
N LEU A 238 -4.84 12.39 3.71
CA LEU A 238 -3.98 11.62 4.61
C LEU A 238 -4.07 12.16 6.05
N ARG A 239 -3.84 11.28 7.03
CA ARG A 239 -3.77 11.64 8.47
C ARG A 239 -2.75 12.72 8.80
N GLY A 240 -1.69 12.82 7.99
CA GLY A 240 -0.59 13.77 8.21
C GLY A 240 0.42 13.32 9.26
N ASP A 241 0.35 12.07 9.72
CA ASP A 241 1.28 11.43 10.67
C ASP A 241 2.49 10.75 9.97
N GLY A 242 2.60 10.89 8.66
CA GLY A 242 3.62 10.23 7.83
C GLY A 242 3.20 8.87 7.29
N THR A 243 2.02 8.36 7.66
CA THR A 243 1.47 7.10 7.13
C THR A 243 0.69 7.32 5.83
N ILE A 244 0.38 6.22 5.13
CA ILE A 244 -0.45 6.24 3.92
C ILE A 244 -1.95 6.22 4.20
N PHE A 245 -2.36 6.25 5.48
CA PHE A 245 -3.76 6.05 5.86
C PHE A 245 -4.60 7.31 5.70
N PRO A 246 -5.89 7.14 5.33
CA PRO A 246 -6.82 8.24 5.30
C PRO A 246 -7.11 8.78 6.70
N ASP A 247 -7.22 10.10 6.79
CA ASP A 247 -7.94 10.80 7.85
C ASP A 247 -9.43 10.50 7.66
N THR A 248 -10.01 9.71 8.57
CA THR A 248 -11.39 9.24 8.47
C THR A 248 -12.43 10.34 8.70
N ASP A 249 -12.04 11.46 9.29
CA ASP A 249 -12.93 12.60 9.51
C ASP A 249 -13.00 13.51 8.27
N LYS A 250 -11.99 13.41 7.39
CA LYS A 250 -11.87 14.25 6.18
C LYS A 250 -12.00 13.47 4.87
N SER A 251 -11.93 12.15 4.93
CA SER A 251 -12.02 11.27 3.76
C SER A 251 -13.27 10.43 3.84
N SER A 252 -14.01 10.37 2.74
CA SER A 252 -15.08 9.39 2.54
C SER A 252 -14.71 8.54 1.33
N SER A 253 -14.63 7.22 1.48
CA SER A 253 -14.26 6.31 0.39
C SER A 253 -15.38 6.12 -0.63
N LEU A 254 -15.02 5.63 -1.80
CA LEU A 254 -15.94 4.94 -2.71
C LEU A 254 -15.93 3.45 -2.40
N THR A 255 -17.04 2.77 -2.66
CA THR A 255 -17.18 1.33 -2.45
C THR A 255 -17.38 0.64 -3.79
N ARG A 256 -16.46 -0.25 -4.20
CA ARG A 256 -16.59 -0.96 -5.49
C ARG A 256 -17.84 -1.84 -5.49
N THR A 257 -18.55 -1.86 -6.61
CA THR A 257 -19.57 -2.87 -6.91
C THR A 257 -19.28 -3.61 -8.23
N ARG A 258 -19.45 -4.93 -8.21
CA ARG A 258 -19.40 -5.83 -9.38
C ARG A 258 -20.80 -6.29 -9.80
N ASP A 259 -21.84 -5.98 -9.04
CA ASP A 259 -23.23 -6.32 -9.35
C ASP A 259 -23.63 -5.72 -10.71
N ALA A 260 -24.00 -6.60 -11.65
CA ALA A 260 -24.30 -6.20 -13.02
C ALA A 260 -25.58 -5.36 -13.13
N ASP A 261 -26.56 -5.63 -12.27
CA ASP A 261 -27.84 -4.92 -12.25
C ASP A 261 -27.65 -3.54 -11.63
N TRP A 262 -26.96 -3.47 -10.49
CA TRP A 262 -26.64 -2.18 -9.84
C TRP A 262 -25.85 -1.25 -10.78
N ARG A 263 -24.83 -1.79 -11.45
CA ARG A 263 -24.03 -1.02 -12.41
C ARG A 263 -24.83 -0.59 -13.63
N ARG A 264 -25.83 -1.37 -14.05
CA ARG A 264 -26.71 -1.00 -15.16
C ARG A 264 -27.65 0.12 -14.72
N GLU A 265 -28.20 0.06 -13.53
CA GLU A 265 -29.08 1.10 -12.99
C GLU A 265 -28.34 2.42 -12.74
N ASN A 266 -27.13 2.36 -12.17
CA ASN A 266 -26.24 3.53 -12.07
C ASN A 266 -26.08 4.22 -13.43
N ARG A 267 -25.71 3.49 -14.48
CA ARG A 267 -25.54 4.06 -15.82
C ARG A 267 -26.85 4.56 -16.43
N SER A 268 -27.94 3.84 -16.21
CA SER A 268 -29.26 4.23 -16.72
C SER A 268 -29.70 5.57 -16.13
N LYS A 269 -29.49 5.76 -14.83
CA LYS A 269 -29.87 7.00 -14.13
C LYS A 269 -28.89 8.15 -14.42
N SER A 270 -27.58 7.93 -14.47
CA SER A 270 -26.62 8.98 -14.87
C SER A 270 -26.92 9.48 -16.29
N LYS A 271 -27.21 8.57 -17.24
CA LYS A 271 -27.62 8.93 -18.60
C LYS A 271 -28.89 9.80 -18.63
N LYS A 272 -29.90 9.49 -17.82
CA LYS A 272 -31.11 10.34 -17.72
C LYS A 272 -30.79 11.73 -17.19
N GLN A 273 -29.94 11.83 -16.16
CA GLN A 273 -29.47 13.13 -15.63
C GLN A 273 -28.71 13.91 -16.71
N CYS A 274 -27.92 13.23 -17.52
CA CYS A 274 -27.19 13.83 -18.62
C CYS A 274 -28.10 14.36 -19.73
N VAL A 275 -29.09 13.57 -20.18
CA VAL A 275 -30.09 14.02 -21.14
C VAL A 275 -30.88 15.21 -20.61
N ALA A 276 -31.24 15.20 -19.32
CA ALA A 276 -31.94 16.33 -18.71
C ALA A 276 -31.09 17.61 -18.72
N LYS A 277 -29.76 17.51 -18.57
CA LYS A 277 -28.84 18.65 -18.53
C LYS A 277 -28.41 19.15 -19.92
N TYR A 278 -28.18 18.24 -20.88
CA TYR A 278 -27.55 18.55 -22.16
C TYR A 278 -28.37 18.15 -23.40
N GLY A 279 -29.54 17.54 -23.23
CA GLY A 279 -30.41 17.07 -24.31
C GLY A 279 -30.00 15.74 -24.96
N SER A 280 -28.74 15.32 -24.80
CA SER A 280 -28.22 14.04 -25.33
C SER A 280 -27.11 13.46 -24.45
N VAL A 281 -26.85 12.15 -24.60
CA VAL A 281 -25.70 11.47 -23.96
C VAL A 281 -24.48 11.34 -24.87
N THR A 282 -24.68 11.56 -26.17
CA THR A 282 -23.66 11.57 -27.23
C THR A 282 -23.86 12.78 -28.13
N GLY A 283 -22.85 13.11 -28.93
CA GLY A 283 -22.87 14.21 -29.89
C GLY A 283 -21.55 14.95 -29.88
N GLN A 284 -21.47 16.02 -30.68
CA GLN A 284 -20.25 16.81 -30.79
C GLN A 284 -20.12 17.79 -29.60
N CYS A 285 -18.91 17.97 -29.07
CA CYS A 285 -18.60 19.08 -28.16
C CYS A 285 -17.50 19.97 -28.74
N THR A 286 -17.54 21.23 -28.31
CA THR A 286 -16.47 22.21 -28.44
C THR A 286 -16.13 22.66 -27.02
N PHE A 287 -14.92 22.34 -26.56
CA PHE A 287 -14.56 22.47 -25.14
C PHE A 287 -14.10 23.87 -24.77
N THR A 288 -13.55 24.61 -25.73
CA THR A 288 -13.07 25.98 -25.55
C THR A 288 -14.15 27.02 -25.85
N GLY A 289 -15.25 26.59 -26.50
CA GLY A 289 -16.26 27.49 -27.07
C GLY A 289 -15.73 28.29 -28.26
N ASP A 290 -14.53 27.98 -28.75
CA ASP A 290 -13.96 28.56 -29.96
C ASP A 290 -14.75 28.04 -31.18
N PRO A 291 -15.32 28.93 -32.01
CA PRO A 291 -16.03 28.52 -33.22
C PRO A 291 -15.14 27.81 -34.25
N ASP A 292 -13.81 27.96 -34.16
CA ASP A 292 -12.83 27.32 -35.03
C ASP A 292 -12.32 25.97 -34.48
N GLU A 293 -12.71 25.58 -33.26
CA GLU A 293 -12.42 24.27 -32.70
C GLU A 293 -13.11 23.18 -33.52
N THR A 294 -12.36 22.18 -33.96
CA THR A 294 -12.96 21.02 -34.63
C THR A 294 -13.74 20.22 -33.59
N PRO A 295 -15.08 20.12 -33.70
CA PRO A 295 -15.86 19.43 -32.69
C PRO A 295 -15.45 17.95 -32.61
N SER A 296 -15.49 17.37 -31.40
CA SER A 296 -15.20 15.95 -31.18
C SER A 296 -16.41 15.21 -30.62
N ASP A 297 -16.44 13.88 -30.79
CA ASP A 297 -17.48 13.03 -30.18
C ASP A 297 -17.35 13.05 -28.65
N CYS A 298 -18.47 13.22 -27.97
CA CYS A 298 -18.53 13.22 -26.51
C CYS A 298 -19.27 12.02 -25.95
N ASP A 299 -18.78 11.56 -24.82
CA ASP A 299 -19.49 10.66 -23.93
C ASP A 299 -19.89 11.44 -22.65
N CYS A 300 -20.97 11.00 -22.00
CA CYS A 300 -21.34 11.56 -20.71
C CYS A 300 -20.63 10.82 -19.59
N ASP A 301 -19.76 11.52 -18.87
CA ASP A 301 -19.06 11.01 -17.70
C ASP A 301 -19.86 11.24 -16.41
N GLU A 302 -19.65 10.37 -15.43
CA GLU A 302 -20.38 10.32 -14.17
C GLU A 302 -19.45 10.13 -12.97
N TYR A 303 -19.67 10.91 -11.91
CA TYR A 303 -18.97 10.72 -10.64
C TYR A 303 -19.90 10.90 -9.44
N PRO A 304 -19.99 9.96 -8.48
CA PRO A 304 -19.26 8.69 -8.38
C PRO A 304 -19.50 7.71 -9.54
N PHE A 305 -18.50 6.86 -9.82
CA PHE A 305 -18.52 5.97 -10.98
C PHE A 305 -19.67 4.98 -10.93
N ALA A 306 -20.18 4.55 -12.09
CA ALA A 306 -21.21 3.50 -12.12
C ALA A 306 -20.77 2.14 -11.55
N ALA A 307 -19.47 1.90 -11.39
CA ALA A 307 -18.91 0.73 -10.71
C ALA A 307 -18.78 0.90 -9.19
N THR A 308 -19.54 1.82 -8.58
CA THR A 308 -19.57 2.07 -7.14
C THR A 308 -20.97 2.01 -6.54
N GLN A 309 -21.06 1.75 -5.23
CA GLN A 309 -22.34 1.78 -4.50
C GLN A 309 -22.88 3.21 -4.37
N GLU A 310 -21.99 4.21 -4.38
CA GLU A 310 -22.29 5.64 -4.31
C GLU A 310 -22.76 6.23 -5.66
N GLY A 311 -22.86 5.39 -6.71
CA GLY A 311 -23.32 5.77 -8.04
C GLY A 311 -24.79 6.18 -8.10
N ALA A 312 -25.24 6.49 -9.32
CA ALA A 312 -26.52 7.16 -9.57
C ALA A 312 -27.80 6.35 -9.28
N ASP A 313 -27.69 5.06 -8.92
CA ASP A 313 -28.86 4.24 -8.60
C ASP A 313 -29.66 4.86 -7.46
N LYS A 314 -28.98 5.26 -6.38
CA LYS A 314 -29.64 5.83 -5.20
C LYS A 314 -29.33 7.32 -4.99
N ASN A 315 -28.58 7.93 -5.91
CA ASN A 315 -28.05 9.27 -5.74
C ASN A 315 -28.19 10.10 -7.02
N GLU A 316 -28.33 11.41 -6.87
CA GLU A 316 -27.98 12.34 -7.94
C GLU A 316 -26.47 12.48 -8.01
N VAL A 317 -25.90 12.40 -9.21
CA VAL A 317 -24.45 12.44 -9.42
C VAL A 317 -24.11 13.56 -10.41
N PRO A 318 -23.01 14.29 -10.19
CA PRO A 318 -22.43 15.13 -11.23
C PRO A 318 -22.24 14.35 -12.54
N VAL A 319 -22.75 14.95 -13.62
CA VAL A 319 -22.57 14.49 -14.99
C VAL A 319 -22.00 15.61 -15.85
N LYS A 320 -21.04 15.25 -16.71
CA LYS A 320 -20.35 16.16 -17.61
C LYS A 320 -20.17 15.50 -18.97
N ARG A 321 -20.44 16.24 -20.04
CA ARG A 321 -20.04 15.81 -21.38
C ARG A 321 -18.57 16.14 -21.53
N ILE A 322 -17.77 15.13 -21.81
CA ILE A 322 -16.33 15.21 -22.02
C ILE A 322 -15.97 14.46 -23.30
N ASP A 323 -14.76 14.67 -23.82
CA ASP A 323 -14.26 13.95 -24.98
C ASP A 323 -14.39 12.43 -24.81
N ALA A 324 -14.90 11.75 -25.84
CA ALA A 324 -15.16 10.31 -25.77
C ALA A 324 -13.86 9.48 -25.65
N SER A 325 -12.75 9.93 -26.21
CA SER A 325 -11.45 9.27 -26.08
C SER A 325 -10.94 9.37 -24.63
N ASP A 326 -11.04 10.56 -24.03
CA ASP A 326 -10.70 10.81 -22.63
C ASP A 326 -11.50 9.88 -21.70
N ASN A 327 -12.84 9.95 -21.80
CA ASN A 327 -13.74 9.18 -20.93
C ASN A 327 -13.47 7.66 -21.01
N ARG A 328 -13.31 7.13 -22.23
CA ARG A 328 -13.06 5.70 -22.44
C ARG A 328 -11.71 5.27 -21.88
N ARG A 329 -10.70 6.13 -21.98
CA ARG A 329 -9.37 5.86 -21.44
C ARG A 329 -9.36 5.94 -19.91
N ALA A 330 -10.04 6.91 -19.33
CA ALA A 330 -10.28 6.98 -17.89
C ALA A 330 -11.00 5.71 -17.38
N GLY A 331 -12.01 5.23 -18.11
CA GLY A 331 -12.67 3.95 -17.83
C GLY A 331 -11.73 2.74 -17.91
N ALA A 332 -10.82 2.71 -18.88
CA ALA A 332 -9.79 1.67 -18.98
C ALA A 332 -8.80 1.72 -17.81
N PHE A 333 -8.36 2.92 -17.41
CA PHE A 333 -7.50 3.13 -16.26
C PHE A 333 -8.16 2.69 -14.95
N LEU A 334 -9.44 3.01 -14.75
CA LEU A 334 -10.22 2.53 -13.62
C LEU A 334 -10.30 1.00 -13.60
N GLY A 335 -10.54 0.36 -14.75
CA GLY A 335 -10.54 -1.10 -14.88
C GLY A 335 -9.19 -1.73 -14.53
N ASN A 336 -8.09 -1.13 -14.98
CA ASN A 336 -6.72 -1.56 -14.66
C ASN A 336 -6.36 -1.33 -13.20
N PHE A 337 -6.84 -0.23 -12.60
CA PHE A 337 -6.67 0.03 -11.18
C PHE A 337 -7.32 -1.05 -10.31
N TYR A 338 -8.57 -1.40 -10.59
CA TYR A 338 -9.26 -2.47 -9.88
C TYR A 338 -8.49 -3.79 -9.95
N LEU A 339 -7.86 -4.08 -11.09
CA LEU A 339 -7.01 -5.25 -11.26
C LEU A 339 -5.69 -5.11 -10.47
N ASN A 340 -4.91 -4.06 -10.70
CA ASN A 340 -3.55 -3.93 -10.17
C ASN A 340 -3.53 -3.72 -8.65
N GLN A 341 -4.53 -3.03 -8.10
CA GLN A 341 -4.70 -2.87 -6.65
C GLN A 341 -5.57 -3.99 -6.05
N ARG A 342 -6.03 -4.93 -6.87
CA ARG A 342 -6.94 -6.02 -6.51
C ARG A 342 -8.13 -5.54 -5.67
N VAL A 343 -8.73 -4.40 -5.98
CA VAL A 343 -9.91 -3.91 -5.25
C VAL A 343 -11.04 -4.92 -5.47
N LEU A 344 -11.59 -5.55 -4.45
CA LEU A 344 -12.68 -6.53 -4.62
C LEU A 344 -14.06 -5.87 -4.57
N ASP A 345 -15.10 -6.67 -4.83
CA ASP A 345 -16.47 -6.21 -4.59
C ASP A 345 -16.65 -5.86 -3.10
N GLY A 346 -17.21 -4.69 -2.82
CA GLY A 346 -17.34 -4.16 -1.45
C GLY A 346 -16.07 -3.52 -0.87
N ASP A 347 -14.91 -3.63 -1.53
CA ASP A 347 -13.69 -2.94 -1.05
C ASP A 347 -13.85 -1.42 -1.20
N SER A 348 -13.40 -0.70 -0.17
CA SER A 348 -13.25 0.75 -0.20
C SER A 348 -12.02 1.19 -1.00
N PHE A 349 -12.13 2.30 -1.72
CA PHE A 349 -11.03 2.92 -2.43
C PHE A 349 -11.18 4.44 -2.56
N TYR A 350 -10.10 5.10 -2.97
CA TYR A 350 -10.03 6.54 -3.18
C TYR A 350 -9.55 6.87 -4.59
N VAL A 351 -9.79 8.10 -5.02
CA VAL A 351 -9.31 8.66 -6.29
C VAL A 351 -8.56 9.94 -5.97
N ASP A 352 -7.31 9.97 -6.37
CA ASP A 352 -6.41 11.09 -6.15
C ASP A 352 -5.99 11.65 -7.52
N VAL A 353 -6.63 12.74 -7.89
CA VAL A 353 -6.47 13.44 -9.18
C VAL A 353 -5.47 14.60 -9.11
N ASP A 354 -4.89 14.85 -7.93
CA ASP A 354 -4.05 16.01 -7.63
C ASP A 354 -2.60 15.64 -7.29
N SER A 355 -2.31 14.41 -6.85
CA SER A 355 -0.93 13.98 -6.58
C SER A 355 -0.09 13.93 -7.85
N GLN A 356 1.15 14.44 -7.78
CA GLN A 356 2.24 14.08 -8.70
C GLN A 356 3.05 12.95 -8.11
#